data_AF-A0A537RY17-F1
#
_entry.id   AF-A0A537RY17-F1
#
_cell.length_a   1.000
_cell.length_b   1.000
_cell.length_c   1.000
_cell.angle_alpha   90.00
_cell.angle_beta   90.00
_cell.angle_gamma   90.00
#
_symmetry.space_group_name_H-M   'P 1'
#
loop_
_entity.id
_entity.type
_entity.pdbx_description
1 polymer ?
#
loop_
_entity_poly.entity_id
_entity_poly.type
_entity_poly.pdbx_seq_one_letter_code
_entity_poly.pdbx_strand_id
1 'polypeptide(L)' 'IPTRYGDEVTIETTITALRRSSFDVQHRLYKDGTLAAEGFETRVWVEGDPAKGTMKAKSLPQAVIARLAQK' A
#
# COMPACT_ATOMS: atom_id res chain seq x y z
N ILE A 1 -20.06 0.27 6.80
CA ILE A 1 -20.64 1.17 7.84
C ILE A 1 -19.80 2.43 7.97
N PRO A 2 -20.37 3.61 8.27
CA PRO A 2 -19.57 4.82 8.46
C PRO A 2 -18.78 4.77 9.77
N THR A 3 -17.56 5.30 9.75
CA THR A 3 -16.72 5.53 10.93
C THR A 3 -16.89 6.98 11.42
N ARG A 4 -16.58 7.22 12.70
CA ARG A 4 -16.66 8.52 13.38
C ARG A 4 -15.42 8.73 14.25
N TYR A 5 -15.18 9.97 14.64
CA TYR A 5 -14.14 10.28 15.62
C TYR A 5 -14.36 9.48 16.91
N GLY A 6 -13.29 8.86 17.41
CA GLY A 6 -13.32 8.00 18.61
C GLY A 6 -13.64 6.53 18.32
N ASP A 7 -13.98 6.15 17.08
CA ASP A 7 -14.11 4.73 16.73
C ASP A 7 -12.72 4.06 16.71
N GLU A 8 -12.66 2.87 17.31
CA GLU A 8 -11.55 1.94 17.08
C GLU A 8 -11.82 1.16 15.78
N VAL A 9 -10.81 1.09 14.91
CA VAL A 9 -10.90 0.41 13.62
C VAL A 9 -9.65 -0.42 13.39
N THR A 10 -9.80 -1.53 12.68
CA THR A 10 -8.68 -2.35 12.21
C THR A 10 -8.52 -2.17 10.71
N ILE A 11 -7.29 -1.94 10.24
CA ILE A 11 -6.99 -1.91 8.81
C ILE A 11 -6.08 -3.09 8.48
N GLU A 12 -6.62 -4.04 7.73
CA GLU A 12 -5.84 -5.13 7.17
C GLU A 12 -5.27 -4.69 5.83
N THR A 13 -3.96 -4.84 5.65
CA THR A 13 -3.26 -4.42 4.44
C THR A 13 -2.57 -5.61 3.79
N THR A 14 -2.70 -5.75 2.48
CA THR A 14 -2.11 -6.85 1.74
C THR A 14 -1.50 -6.36 0.43
N ILE A 15 -0.29 -6.83 0.12
CA ILE A 15 0.30 -6.67 -1.21
C ILE A 15 -0.36 -7.70 -2.14
N THR A 16 -1.07 -7.23 -3.17
CA THR A 16 -1.85 -8.10 -4.06
C THR A 16 -1.12 -8.42 -5.35
N ALA A 17 -0.16 -7.58 -5.77
CA ALA A 17 0.67 -7.83 -6.94
C ALA A 17 2.05 -7.17 -6.82
N LEU A 18 3.09 -7.86 -7.30
CA LEU A 18 4.43 -7.31 -7.50
C LEU A 18 4.70 -7.19 -9.01
N ARG A 19 5.17 -6.01 -9.45
CA ARG A 19 5.55 -5.71 -10.84
C ARG A 19 7.01 -5.25 -10.87
N ARG A 20 7.50 -4.80 -12.04
CA ARG A 20 8.90 -4.38 -12.21
C ARG A 20 9.31 -3.23 -11.27
N SER A 21 8.52 -2.16 -11.26
CA SER A 21 8.82 -0.91 -10.53
C SER A 21 7.68 -0.49 -9.63
N SER A 22 6.70 -1.36 -9.41
CA SER A 22 5.49 -1.04 -8.65
C SER A 22 4.91 -2.27 -7.99
N PHE A 23 4.02 -2.03 -7.05
CA PHE A 23 3.24 -3.08 -6.40
C PHE A 23 1.84 -2.54 -6.06
N ASP A 24 0.88 -3.45 -6.02
CA ASP A 24 -0.50 -3.12 -5.68
C ASP A 24 -0.77 -3.47 -4.22
N VAL A 25 -1.51 -2.59 -3.54
CA VAL A 25 -1.87 -2.71 -2.13
C VAL A 25 -3.39 -2.67 -2.02
N GLN A 26 -3.96 -3.60 -1.25
CA GLN A 26 -5.34 -3.57 -0.84
C GLN A 26 -5.42 -3.35 0.66
N HIS A 27 -6.29 -2.45 1.08
CA HIS A 27 -6.63 -2.17 2.46
C HIS A 27 -8.10 -2.54 2.71
N ARG A 28 -8.37 -3.26 3.80
CA ARG A 28 -9.74 -3.51 4.29
C ARG A 28 -9.86 -2.92 5.68
N LEU A 29 -10.71 -1.92 5.83
CA LEU A 29 -10.98 -1.26 7.10
C LEU A 29 -12.22 -1.89 7.73
N TYR A 30 -12.06 -2.39 8.95
CA TYR A 30 -13.11 -3.00 9.75
C TYR A 30 -13.41 -2.13 10.98
N LYS A 31 -14.70 -2.03 11.31
CA LYS A 31 -15.19 -1.50 12.58
C LYS A 31 -16.05 -2.59 13.22
N ASP A 32 -15.74 -2.97 14.46
CA ASP A 32 -16.44 -4.01 15.21
C ASP A 32 -16.58 -5.32 14.40
N GLY A 33 -15.49 -5.73 13.73
CA GLY A 33 -15.46 -6.91 12.85
C GLY A 33 -16.23 -6.77 11.53
N THR A 34 -16.92 -5.66 11.28
CA THR A 34 -17.69 -5.41 10.05
C THR A 34 -16.89 -4.57 9.07
N LEU A 35 -16.81 -5.01 7.81
CA LEU A 35 -16.14 -4.25 6.75
C LEU A 35 -16.81 -2.88 6.57
N ALA A 36 -16.05 -1.83 6.79
CA ALA A 36 -16.49 -0.45 6.73
C ALA A 36 -16.09 0.22 5.41
N ALA A 37 -14.88 -0.03 4.92
CA ALA A 37 -14.37 0.50 3.65
C ALA A 37 -13.26 -0.40 3.07
N GLU A 38 -13.02 -0.26 1.76
CA GLU A 38 -11.88 -0.84 1.06
C GLU A 38 -11.08 0.26 0.36
N GLY A 39 -9.75 0.10 0.35
CA GLY A 39 -8.82 0.99 -0.35
C GLY A 39 -7.93 0.19 -1.29
N PHE A 40 -7.66 0.74 -2.47
CA PHE A 40 -6.82 0.11 -3.48
C PHE A 40 -5.79 1.12 -3.96
N GLU A 41 -4.53 0.72 -3.99
CA GLU A 41 -3.43 1.59 -4.38
C GLU A 41 -2.44 0.86 -5.29
N THR A 42 -1.84 1.59 -6.22
CA THR A 42 -0.60 1.18 -6.89
C THR A 42 0.52 2.09 -6.41
N ARG A 43 1.55 1.52 -5.80
CA ARG A 43 2.74 2.23 -5.32
C ARG A 43 3.89 1.99 -6.29
N VAL A 44 4.63 3.05 -6.66
CA VAL A 44 5.75 2.99 -7.61
C VAL A 44 7.06 3.26 -6.85
N TRP A 45 8.08 2.43 -7.11
CA TRP A 45 9.44 2.68 -6.66
C TRP A 45 10.13 3.67 -7.60
N VAL A 46 10.55 4.80 -7.05
CA VAL A 46 11.05 5.93 -7.83
C VAL A 46 12.40 6.39 -7.28
N GLU A 47 13.21 6.93 -8.18
CA GLU A 47 14.43 7.68 -7.87
C GLU A 47 14.27 9.10 -8.41
N GLY A 48 14.77 10.08 -7.66
CA GLY A 48 14.71 11.49 -8.02
C GLY A 48 15.09 12.39 -6.86
N ASP A 49 15.28 13.67 -7.15
CA ASP A 49 15.52 14.73 -6.18
C ASP A 49 14.17 15.41 -5.83
N PRO A 50 13.67 15.26 -4.58
CA PRO A 50 12.44 15.90 -4.13
C PRO A 50 12.51 17.43 -4.18
N ALA A 51 13.67 18.02 -3.92
CA ALA A 51 13.84 19.47 -3.94
C ALA A 51 13.73 20.05 -5.36
N LYS A 52 13.98 19.22 -6.38
CA LYS A 52 13.78 19.57 -7.80
C LYS A 52 12.46 19.06 -8.39
N GLY A 53 11.63 18.38 -7.60
CA GLY A 53 10.38 17.79 -8.08
C GLY A 53 10.57 16.69 -9.13
N THR A 54 11.74 16.03 -9.17
CA THR A 54 12.03 15.00 -10.17
C THR A 54 11.64 13.62 -9.64
N MET A 55 11.10 12.78 -10.52
CA MET A 55 10.68 11.42 -10.17
C MET A 55 10.76 10.52 -11.40
N LYS A 56 11.52 9.42 -11.31
CA LYS A 56 11.64 8.43 -12.39
C LYS A 56 11.50 7.03 -11.83
N ALA A 57 10.64 6.22 -12.44
CA ALA A 57 10.45 4.83 -12.03
C ALA A 57 11.74 4.02 -12.13
N LYS A 58 12.01 3.21 -11.09
CA LYS A 58 13.13 2.29 -11.01
C LYS A 58 12.66 0.90 -10.62
N SER A 59 13.46 -0.10 -10.98
CA SER A 59 13.11 -1.47 -10.63
C SER A 59 13.11 -1.61 -9.10
N LEU A 60 12.15 -2.35 -8.57
CA LEU A 60 12.09 -2.65 -7.14
C LEU A 60 13.38 -3.37 -6.73
N PRO A 61 14.01 -2.99 -5.60
CA PRO A 61 15.17 -3.72 -5.09
C PRO A 61 14.80 -5.17 -4.77
N GLN A 62 15.67 -6.12 -5.10
CA GLN A 62 15.42 -7.55 -4.89
C GLN A 62 15.09 -7.89 -3.43
N ALA A 63 15.76 -7.22 -2.47
CA ALA A 63 15.49 -7.39 -1.05
C ALA A 63 14.07 -6.95 -0.66
N VAL A 64 13.52 -5.92 -1.30
CA VAL A 64 12.15 -5.45 -1.06
C VAL A 64 11.14 -6.44 -1.63
N ILE A 65 11.36 -6.91 -2.86
CA ILE A 65 10.53 -7.96 -3.49
C ILE A 65 10.48 -9.19 -2.58
N ALA A 66 11.64 -9.65 -2.10
CA ALA A 66 11.72 -10.82 -1.24
C ALA A 66 10.97 -10.65 0.10
N ARG A 67 10.92 -9.43 0.64
CA ARG A 67 10.18 -9.14 1.88
C ARG A 67 8.68 -9.04 1.65
N LEU A 68 8.26 -8.39 0.56
CA LEU A 68 6.84 -8.21 0.23
C LEU A 68 6.17 -9.48 -0.31
N ALA A 69 6.95 -10.45 -0.78
CA ALA A 69 6.44 -11.75 -1.22
C ALA A 69 6.20 -12.76 -0.07
N GLN A 70 6.61 -12.44 1.16
CA GLN A 70 6.38 -13.29 2.32
C GLN A 70 4.93 -13.16 2.78
N LYS A 71 4.28 -14.30 3.03
CA LYS A 71 2.91 -14.37 3.55
C LYS A 71 2.88 -14.26 5.07
#